data_AF-A0A940FL71-F1
#
_entry.id   AF-A0A940FL71-F1
#
_cell.length_a   1.000
_cell.length_b   1.000
_cell.length_c   1.000
_cell.angle_alpha   90.00
_cell.angle_beta   90.00
_cell.angle_gamma   90.00
#
_symmetry.space_group_name_H-M   'P 1'
#
loop_
_entity.id
_entity.type
_entity.pdbx_description
1 polymer ?
#
loop_
_entity_poly.entity_id
_entity_poly.type
_entity_poly.pdbx_seq_one_letter_code
_entity_poly.pdbx_strand_id
1 'polypeptide(L)'
;MRIVAIISFLLCAHVCFSQNAAQVSNYADISSSAYMYRADRKPDANKPESWFALMTYSGQPFNKPVNVKDSAIRKALCALLWEEIRPVKTIKLSWKNNAKRQPKPEDLIITTLDKKNKASSWWNNLMPVKREIKPLLSPDKKTYTYEIDSTININGLVISVANGNGDKFDVPEVSVFTNSGWKSMNVEIEWGFDAESKGKDYSGNIETYDGKVSGLKSIDPGTKIKKSDSWFSLAAAKESGIKFRLDYIGVSNKREIQPYIT
;
A
#
# COMPACT_ATOMS: atom_id res chain seq x y z
N MET A 1 -14.02 15.95 -8.05
CA MET A 1 -13.64 14.89 -9.00
C MET A 1 -12.42 14.18 -8.39
N ARG A 2 -12.60 12.97 -7.85
CA ARG A 2 -11.47 12.15 -7.35
C ARG A 2 -10.87 11.45 -8.55
N ILE A 3 -9.71 11.90 -8.99
CA ILE A 3 -8.94 11.22 -10.02
C ILE A 3 -8.07 10.20 -9.28
N VAL A 4 -8.45 8.93 -9.36
CA VAL A 4 -7.56 7.82 -8.98
C VAL A 4 -6.56 7.70 -10.13
N ALA A 5 -5.34 8.17 -9.89
CA ALA A 5 -4.26 8.02 -10.84
C ALA A 5 -3.67 6.61 -10.71
N ILE A 6 -4.15 5.67 -11.53
CA ILE A 6 -3.17 4.87 -12.29
C ILE A 6 -2.39 5.91 -13.07
N ILE A 7 -1.06 5.81 -13.17
CA ILE A 7 -0.29 6.66 -14.08
C ILE A 7 -0.86 6.45 -15.50
N SER A 8 -1.82 7.31 -15.85
CA SER A 8 -2.57 7.42 -17.09
C SER A 8 -2.70 8.92 -17.26
N PHE A 9 -1.67 9.46 -17.89
CA PHE A 9 -1.46 10.87 -18.17
C PHE A 9 -2.59 11.42 -19.03
N LEU A 10 -3.45 12.25 -18.43
CA LEU A 10 -4.43 13.10 -19.12
C LEU A 10 -4.48 14.45 -18.37
N LEU A 11 -3.37 15.17 -18.41
CA LEU A 11 -3.27 16.59 -18.08
C LEU A 11 -2.16 17.18 -18.95
N CYS A 12 -2.38 18.40 -19.46
CA CYS A 12 -1.44 19.22 -20.22
C CYS A 12 -0.24 19.67 -19.36
N ALA A 13 0.45 18.73 -18.71
CA ALA A 13 1.63 18.94 -17.91
C ALA A 13 2.81 18.23 -18.56
N HIS A 14 3.94 18.91 -18.66
CA HIS A 14 5.19 18.26 -19.03
C HIS A 14 5.78 17.63 -17.76
N VAL A 15 6.11 16.35 -17.83
CA VAL A 15 6.76 15.62 -16.75
C VAL A 15 8.16 15.25 -17.18
N CYS A 16 9.14 15.82 -16.48
CA CYS A 16 10.54 15.52 -16.69
C CYS A 16 10.97 14.46 -15.67
N PHE A 17 11.53 13.36 -16.18
CA PHE A 17 12.14 12.32 -15.37
C PHE A 17 13.66 12.38 -15.52
N SER A 18 14.37 12.60 -14.42
CA SER A 18 15.81 12.33 -14.37
C SER A 18 15.99 10.89 -13.88
N GLN A 19 16.25 9.97 -14.82
CA GLN A 19 16.52 8.57 -14.49
C GLN A 19 17.96 8.41 -13.98
N ASN A 20 18.16 8.67 -12.69
CA ASN A 20 19.27 8.11 -11.93
C ASN A 20 18.67 7.28 -10.79
N ALA A 21 18.12 6.12 -11.14
CA ALA A 21 17.46 5.25 -10.18
C ALA A 21 18.48 4.53 -9.29
N ALA A 22 18.74 5.08 -8.10
CA ALA A 22 19.56 4.43 -7.08
C ALA A 22 18.68 3.48 -6.24
N GLN A 23 19.24 2.31 -5.89
CA GLN A 23 18.64 1.43 -4.89
C GLN A 23 18.90 2.03 -3.49
N VAL A 24 17.84 2.19 -2.69
CA VAL A 24 17.91 2.87 -1.38
C VAL A 24 17.79 1.91 -0.20
N SER A 25 17.28 0.69 -0.41
CA SER A 25 17.30 -0.39 0.60
C SER A 25 17.47 -1.76 -0.06
N ASN A 26 17.83 -2.79 0.70
CA ASN A 26 17.88 -4.17 0.17
C ASN A 26 16.49 -4.81 0.10
N TYR A 27 15.60 -4.41 1.00
CA TYR A 27 14.22 -4.88 1.08
C TYR A 27 13.30 -3.69 1.35
N ALA A 28 12.22 -3.61 0.61
CA ALA A 28 11.25 -2.55 0.76
C ALA A 28 10.12 -2.97 1.70
N ASP A 29 9.89 -2.19 2.76
CA ASP A 29 8.68 -2.29 3.58
C ASP A 29 7.49 -1.64 2.88
N ILE A 30 6.56 -2.47 2.40
CA ILE A 30 5.38 -2.08 1.62
C ILE A 30 4.11 -1.90 2.48
N SER A 31 4.20 -2.06 3.80
CA SER A 31 3.04 -1.92 4.68
C SER A 31 2.29 -0.59 4.51
N SER A 32 3.02 0.50 4.24
CA SER A 32 2.46 1.83 4.06
C SER A 32 1.73 2.02 2.72
N SER A 33 1.98 1.19 1.70
CA SER A 33 1.26 1.25 0.42
C SER A 33 -0.01 0.39 0.42
N ALA A 34 -0.25 -0.38 1.48
CA ALA A 34 -1.41 -1.26 1.57
C ALA A 34 -2.66 -0.55 2.13
N TYR A 35 -3.82 -1.02 1.68
CA TYR A 35 -5.09 -0.78 2.35
C TYR A 35 -5.13 -1.61 3.64
N MET A 36 -5.01 -0.93 4.79
CA MET A 36 -4.95 -1.59 6.08
C MET A 36 -6.31 -1.57 6.81
N TYR A 37 -6.79 -2.76 7.16
CA TYR A 37 -7.84 -2.96 8.16
C TYR A 37 -7.21 -3.10 9.55
N ARG A 38 -7.84 -2.50 10.56
CA ARG A 38 -7.51 -2.73 11.97
C ARG A 38 -8.77 -2.98 12.80
N ALA A 39 -8.70 -3.97 13.69
CA ALA A 39 -9.79 -4.33 14.59
C ALA A 39 -10.04 -3.31 15.72
N ASP A 40 -9.07 -2.45 16.03
CA ASP A 40 -9.20 -1.37 17.00
C ASP A 40 -9.92 -0.13 16.46
N ARG A 41 -10.25 -0.12 15.16
CA ARG A 41 -11.04 0.92 14.51
C ARG A 41 -12.51 0.52 14.43
N LYS A 42 -13.39 1.53 14.51
CA LYS A 42 -14.78 1.34 14.11
C LYS A 42 -14.84 0.94 12.62
N PRO A 43 -15.86 0.19 12.18
CA PRO A 43 -15.93 -0.29 10.80
C PRO A 43 -15.82 0.81 9.73
N ASP A 44 -16.47 1.96 9.96
CA ASP A 44 -16.46 3.13 9.08
C ASP A 44 -15.14 3.91 9.08
N ALA A 45 -14.28 3.69 10.08
CA ALA A 45 -12.95 4.29 10.15
C ALA A 45 -11.88 3.46 9.41
N ASN A 46 -12.21 2.25 8.94
CA ASN A 46 -11.35 1.49 8.03
C ASN A 46 -11.59 1.93 6.58
N LYS A 47 -10.52 1.98 5.77
CA LYS A 47 -10.65 2.30 4.35
C LYS A 47 -11.55 1.26 3.66
N PRO A 48 -12.50 1.65 2.79
CA PRO A 48 -13.40 0.73 2.11
C PRO A 48 -12.67 -0.45 1.45
N GLU A 49 -11.52 -0.18 0.82
CA GLU A 49 -10.74 -1.16 0.08
C GLU A 49 -10.13 -2.24 0.98
N SER A 50 -9.89 -1.94 2.26
CA SER A 50 -9.36 -2.93 3.21
C SER A 50 -10.34 -4.07 3.50
N TRP A 51 -11.64 -3.84 3.28
CA TRP A 51 -12.67 -4.87 3.45
C TRP A 51 -12.57 -5.97 2.39
N PHE A 52 -12.00 -5.68 1.20
CA PHE A 52 -11.82 -6.72 0.17
C PHE A 52 -10.92 -7.86 0.65
N ALA A 53 -9.87 -7.56 1.44
CA ALA A 53 -9.04 -8.60 2.05
C ALA A 53 -9.85 -9.49 3.00
N LEU A 54 -10.66 -8.88 3.86
CA LEU A 54 -11.47 -9.62 4.83
C LEU A 54 -12.61 -10.40 4.20
N MET A 55 -13.24 -9.87 3.15
CA MET A 55 -14.27 -10.57 2.39
C MET A 55 -13.67 -11.77 1.66
N THR A 56 -12.49 -11.61 1.03
CA THR A 56 -11.74 -12.74 0.44
C THR A 56 -11.44 -13.80 1.49
N TYR A 57 -10.89 -13.37 2.63
CA TYR A 57 -10.51 -14.24 3.74
C TYR A 57 -11.68 -15.02 4.35
N SER A 58 -12.84 -14.38 4.48
CA SER A 58 -14.06 -14.99 5.04
C SER A 58 -14.94 -15.70 3.99
N GLY A 59 -14.55 -15.66 2.70
CA GLY A 59 -15.35 -16.23 1.62
C GLY A 59 -16.67 -15.48 1.36
N GLN A 60 -16.75 -14.20 1.73
CA GLN A 60 -17.93 -13.38 1.49
C GLN A 60 -17.99 -12.87 0.03
N PRO A 61 -19.19 -12.76 -0.55
CA PRO A 61 -19.34 -12.30 -1.93
C PRO A 61 -19.22 -10.77 -2.04
N PHE A 62 -18.42 -10.28 -3.01
CA PHE A 62 -18.16 -8.85 -3.19
C PHE A 62 -19.36 -8.01 -3.65
N ASN A 63 -20.44 -8.65 -4.13
CA ASN A 63 -21.65 -7.97 -4.57
C ASN A 63 -22.66 -7.73 -3.44
N LYS A 64 -22.28 -7.98 -2.18
CA LYS A 64 -23.10 -7.71 -0.99
C LYS A 64 -22.33 -6.83 0.00
N PRO A 65 -23.05 -6.07 0.85
CA PRO A 65 -22.41 -5.39 1.98
C PRO A 65 -21.64 -6.39 2.86
N VAL A 66 -20.49 -5.95 3.38
CA VAL A 66 -19.68 -6.78 4.28
C VAL A 66 -20.44 -7.13 5.55
N ASN A 67 -20.50 -8.42 5.89
CA ASN A 67 -21.02 -8.89 7.16
C ASN A 67 -19.92 -8.81 8.22
N VAL A 68 -19.83 -7.67 8.91
CA VAL A 68 -18.84 -7.45 9.98
C VAL A 68 -19.01 -8.36 11.19
N LYS A 69 -20.16 -9.04 11.32
CA LYS A 69 -20.44 -9.98 12.41
C LYS A 69 -19.96 -11.41 12.10
N ASP A 70 -19.48 -11.65 10.88
CA ASP A 70 -18.90 -12.93 10.47
C ASP A 70 -17.78 -13.38 11.43
N SER A 71 -17.75 -14.66 11.76
CA SER A 71 -16.81 -15.18 12.75
C SER A 71 -15.35 -15.06 12.33
N ALA A 72 -15.03 -15.23 11.03
CA ALA A 72 -13.67 -15.09 10.54
C ALA A 72 -13.24 -13.62 10.60
N ILE A 73 -14.12 -12.70 10.16
CA ILE A 73 -13.87 -11.25 10.26
C ILE A 73 -13.67 -10.81 11.72
N ARG A 74 -14.49 -11.28 12.65
CA ARG A 74 -14.35 -10.94 14.08
C ARG A 74 -13.04 -11.42 14.69
N LYS A 75 -12.44 -12.49 14.16
CA LYS A 75 -11.13 -12.98 14.58
C LYS A 75 -9.96 -12.20 13.98
N ALA A 76 -10.17 -11.44 12.91
CA ALA A 76 -9.11 -10.66 12.29
C ALA A 76 -8.66 -9.53 13.22
N LEU A 77 -7.35 -9.47 13.49
CA LEU A 77 -6.68 -8.42 14.26
C LEU A 77 -6.32 -7.24 13.35
N CYS A 78 -5.71 -7.55 12.21
CA CYS A 78 -5.43 -6.60 11.13
C CYS A 78 -5.33 -7.34 9.78
N ALA A 79 -5.49 -6.60 8.69
CA ALA A 79 -5.25 -7.10 7.35
C ALA A 79 -4.61 -6.01 6.50
N LEU A 80 -3.77 -6.42 5.55
CA LEU A 80 -3.17 -5.54 4.54
C LEU A 80 -3.51 -6.10 3.17
N LEU A 81 -3.86 -5.22 2.24
CA LEU A 81 -4.11 -5.53 0.84
C LEU A 81 -3.37 -4.52 -0.03
N TRP A 82 -2.58 -4.98 -0.99
CA TRP A 82 -1.89 -4.13 -1.96
C TRP A 82 -2.22 -4.58 -3.38
N GLU A 83 -1.96 -3.71 -4.35
CA GLU A 83 -2.47 -3.89 -5.71
C GLU A 83 -1.61 -4.82 -6.56
N GLU A 84 -0.29 -4.85 -6.36
CA GLU A 84 0.59 -5.69 -7.19
C GLU A 84 0.96 -7.04 -6.54
N ILE A 85 0.77 -8.11 -7.31
CA ILE A 85 1.21 -9.46 -6.93
C ILE A 85 2.72 -9.53 -6.93
N ARG A 86 3.30 -9.79 -5.76
CA ARG A 86 4.75 -9.86 -5.60
C ARG A 86 5.18 -10.81 -4.49
N PRO A 87 6.45 -11.25 -4.52
CA PRO A 87 7.02 -12.02 -3.43
C PRO A 87 7.27 -11.15 -2.20
N VAL A 88 6.81 -11.65 -1.05
CA VAL A 88 7.13 -11.11 0.27
C VAL A 88 8.09 -12.07 0.96
N LYS A 89 9.08 -11.50 1.62
CA LYS A 89 10.12 -12.24 2.35
C LYS A 89 9.81 -12.33 3.83
N THR A 90 9.42 -11.22 4.43
CA THR A 90 9.33 -11.14 5.90
C THR A 90 8.14 -10.30 6.32
N ILE A 91 7.39 -10.78 7.31
CA ILE A 91 6.34 -10.02 8.01
C ILE A 91 6.83 -9.76 9.43
N LYS A 92 6.79 -8.51 9.88
CA LYS A 92 7.08 -8.14 11.27
C LYS A 92 5.83 -7.56 11.91
N LEU A 93 5.48 -8.07 13.08
CA LEU A 93 4.41 -7.56 13.93
C LEU A 93 5.05 -6.97 15.19
N SER A 94 4.90 -5.67 15.39
CA SER A 94 5.51 -4.93 16.50
C SER A 94 4.45 -4.33 17.41
N TRP A 95 4.46 -4.68 18.68
CA TRP A 95 3.59 -4.08 19.70
C TRP A 95 4.31 -2.96 20.44
N LYS A 96 3.57 -1.89 20.74
CA LYS A 96 4.08 -0.80 21.60
C LYS A 96 4.43 -1.34 22.99
N ASN A 97 5.40 -0.72 23.65
CA ASN A 97 5.84 -1.11 25.00
C ASN A 97 4.69 -1.14 26.03
N ASN A 98 3.69 -0.27 25.86
CA ASN A 98 2.52 -0.19 26.73
C ASN A 98 1.33 -1.06 26.29
N ALA A 99 1.50 -1.93 25.28
CA ALA A 99 0.45 -2.89 24.89
C ALA A 99 0.17 -3.85 26.05
N LYS A 100 -1.11 -3.94 26.43
CA LYS A 100 -1.61 -4.73 27.57
C LYS A 100 -2.21 -6.06 27.12
N ARG A 101 -2.77 -6.11 25.90
CA ARG A 101 -3.51 -7.24 25.35
C ARG A 101 -2.84 -7.74 24.08
N GLN A 102 -1.55 -8.05 24.20
CA GLN A 102 -0.77 -8.66 23.13
C GLN A 102 -1.14 -10.15 23.02
N PRO A 103 -1.59 -10.65 21.85
CA PRO A 103 -1.80 -12.08 21.65
C PRO A 103 -0.48 -12.85 21.84
N LYS A 104 -0.56 -14.09 22.34
CA LYS A 104 0.61 -14.96 22.34
C LYS A 104 0.99 -15.33 20.91
N PRO A 105 2.29 -15.58 20.61
CA PRO A 105 2.73 -15.96 19.27
C PRO A 105 1.98 -17.17 18.70
N GLU A 106 1.70 -18.18 19.53
CA GLU A 106 0.97 -19.40 19.15
C GLU A 106 -0.54 -19.19 18.91
N ASP A 107 -1.10 -18.10 19.43
CA ASP A 107 -2.51 -17.74 19.21
C ASP A 107 -2.70 -16.92 17.91
N LEU A 108 -1.62 -16.52 17.23
CA LEU A 108 -1.69 -15.79 15.97
C LEU A 108 -1.71 -16.73 14.77
N ILE A 109 -2.61 -16.45 13.85
CA ILE A 109 -2.74 -17.14 12.58
C ILE A 109 -2.40 -16.16 11.47
N ILE A 110 -1.37 -16.49 10.69
CA ILE A 110 -0.97 -15.76 9.49
C ILE A 110 -1.66 -16.41 8.30
N THR A 111 -2.51 -15.65 7.59
CA THR A 111 -3.12 -16.08 6.34
C THR A 111 -2.65 -15.15 5.23
N THR A 112 -2.04 -15.68 4.18
CA THR A 112 -1.68 -14.89 3.00
C THR A 112 -2.83 -14.94 1.98
N LEU A 113 -2.95 -13.89 1.17
CA LEU A 113 -3.84 -13.86 0.02
C LEU A 113 -3.01 -14.10 -1.23
N ASP A 114 -2.94 -15.36 -1.64
CA ASP A 114 -2.11 -15.84 -2.74
C ASP A 114 -2.77 -15.59 -4.09
N LYS A 115 -1.96 -15.42 -5.13
CA LYS A 115 -2.46 -15.45 -6.52
C LYS A 115 -3.13 -16.80 -6.81
N LYS A 116 -4.43 -16.79 -7.13
CA LYS A 116 -5.22 -18.00 -7.39
C LYS A 116 -5.00 -18.57 -8.80
N ASN A 117 -4.99 -17.73 -9.83
CA ASN A 117 -4.82 -18.14 -11.23
C ASN A 117 -4.04 -17.09 -12.05
N LYS A 118 -3.98 -17.23 -13.38
CA LYS A 118 -3.21 -16.34 -14.26
C LYS A 118 -3.82 -14.95 -14.49
N ALA A 119 -5.05 -14.67 -14.05
CA ALA A 119 -5.71 -13.39 -14.23
C ALA A 119 -4.94 -12.23 -13.58
N SER A 120 -4.97 -11.08 -14.24
CA SER A 120 -4.22 -9.88 -13.82
C SER A 120 -4.97 -9.04 -12.78
N SER A 121 -6.24 -9.37 -12.50
CA SER A 121 -7.08 -8.64 -11.55
C SER A 121 -6.65 -8.93 -10.11
N TRP A 122 -6.22 -7.88 -9.41
CA TRP A 122 -5.61 -8.03 -8.09
C TRP A 122 -6.60 -8.29 -6.95
N TRP A 123 -7.88 -7.92 -7.11
CA TRP A 123 -8.89 -8.03 -6.04
C TRP A 123 -9.76 -9.29 -6.07
N ASN A 124 -9.96 -9.93 -7.23
CA ASN A 124 -10.83 -11.12 -7.37
C ASN A 124 -10.07 -12.42 -7.68
N ASN A 125 -8.73 -12.36 -7.80
CA ASN A 125 -7.87 -13.49 -8.12
C ASN A 125 -7.04 -13.95 -6.91
N LEU A 126 -7.68 -13.96 -5.74
CA LEU A 126 -7.00 -14.23 -4.47
C LEU A 126 -7.52 -15.52 -3.83
N MET A 127 -6.61 -16.28 -3.24
CA MET A 127 -6.91 -17.46 -2.44
C MET A 127 -6.32 -17.29 -1.04
N PRO A 128 -7.14 -17.31 0.03
CA PRO A 128 -6.62 -17.28 1.38
C PRO A 128 -5.91 -18.60 1.71
N VAL A 129 -4.63 -18.52 2.09
CA VAL A 129 -3.82 -19.68 2.47
C VAL A 129 -3.27 -19.47 3.88
N LYS A 130 -3.74 -20.30 4.82
CA LYS A 130 -3.20 -20.32 6.18
C LYS A 130 -1.76 -20.82 6.15
N ARG A 131 -0.86 -20.11 6.83
CA ARG A 131 0.56 -20.46 6.92
C ARG A 131 0.89 -21.05 8.29
N GLU A 132 1.56 -22.19 8.28
CA GLU A 132 2.09 -22.83 9.48
C GLU A 132 3.56 -22.44 9.64
N ILE A 133 3.77 -21.24 10.17
CA ILE A 133 5.11 -20.64 10.31
C ILE A 133 5.32 -20.20 11.76
N LYS A 134 6.47 -20.57 12.33
CA LYS A 134 6.84 -20.17 13.69
C LYS A 134 7.53 -18.80 13.65
N PRO A 135 7.15 -17.85 14.52
CA PRO A 135 7.81 -16.56 14.57
C PRO A 135 9.17 -16.65 15.27
N LEU A 136 10.10 -15.81 14.82
CA LEU A 136 11.26 -15.39 15.58
C LEU A 136 10.85 -14.22 16.49
N LEU A 137 11.09 -14.36 17.78
CA LEU A 137 10.74 -13.35 18.79
C LEU A 137 11.93 -12.45 19.07
N SER A 138 11.70 -11.14 19.17
CA SER A 138 12.68 -10.22 19.74
C SER A 138 12.96 -10.56 21.23
N PRO A 139 14.10 -10.13 21.81
CA PRO A 139 14.42 -10.39 23.21
C PRO A 139 13.36 -9.90 24.21
N ASP A 140 12.74 -8.75 23.93
CA ASP A 140 11.64 -8.17 24.71
C ASP A 140 10.28 -8.82 24.44
N LYS A 141 10.22 -9.76 23.48
CA LYS A 141 9.02 -10.45 23.00
C LYS A 141 7.92 -9.48 22.51
N LYS A 142 8.29 -8.27 22.09
CA LYS A 142 7.37 -7.27 21.51
C LYS A 142 7.31 -7.28 20.00
N THR A 143 8.24 -7.96 19.35
CA THR A 143 8.28 -8.10 17.89
C THR A 143 8.26 -9.57 17.50
N TYR A 144 7.31 -9.94 16.65
CA TYR A 144 7.21 -11.28 16.05
C TYR A 144 7.56 -11.17 14.57
N THR A 145 8.60 -11.88 14.16
CA THR A 145 9.08 -11.89 12.77
C THR A 145 8.77 -13.24 12.14
N TYR A 146 8.08 -13.22 11.01
CA TYR A 146 7.71 -14.40 10.25
C TYR A 146 8.41 -14.36 8.90
N GLU A 147 9.21 -15.38 8.61
CA GLU A 147 9.78 -15.57 7.28
C GLU A 147 8.75 -16.27 6.39
N ILE A 148 8.53 -15.70 5.21
CA ILE A 148 7.64 -16.20 4.18
C ILE A 148 8.53 -16.76 3.06
N ASP A 149 8.11 -17.89 2.49
CA ASP A 149 8.76 -18.39 1.29
C ASP A 149 8.64 -17.35 0.18
N SER A 150 9.79 -16.81 -0.17
CA SER A 150 9.90 -15.67 -1.07
C SER A 150 9.67 -16.02 -2.55
N THR A 151 9.35 -17.28 -2.85
CA THR A 151 8.83 -17.71 -4.15
C THR A 151 7.32 -17.51 -4.27
N ILE A 152 6.63 -17.24 -3.16
CA ILE A 152 5.18 -17.10 -3.13
C ILE A 152 4.78 -15.67 -3.44
N ASN A 153 3.96 -15.54 -4.48
CA ASN A 153 3.37 -14.30 -4.94
C ASN A 153 2.07 -14.00 -4.20
N ILE A 154 2.06 -12.93 -3.40
CA ILE A 154 0.94 -12.56 -2.53
C ILE A 154 0.49 -11.11 -2.73
N ASN A 155 -0.79 -10.86 -2.48
CA ASN A 155 -1.46 -9.56 -2.62
C ASN A 155 -2.01 -8.99 -1.32
N GLY A 156 -1.91 -9.77 -0.26
CA GLY A 156 -2.40 -9.35 1.02
C GLY A 156 -2.08 -10.37 2.09
N LEU A 157 -2.38 -9.97 3.31
CA LEU A 157 -2.26 -10.80 4.48
C LEU A 157 -3.38 -10.47 5.46
N VAL A 158 -3.82 -11.48 6.19
CA VAL A 158 -4.73 -11.35 7.32
C VAL A 158 -4.06 -11.97 8.54
N ILE A 159 -3.91 -11.16 9.59
CA ILE A 159 -3.48 -11.61 10.90
C ILE A 159 -4.74 -11.77 11.74
N SER A 160 -4.97 -12.99 12.22
CA SER A 160 -6.14 -13.32 13.04
C SER A 160 -5.73 -14.02 14.32
N VAL A 161 -6.60 -13.98 15.33
CA VAL A 161 -6.42 -14.74 16.57
C VAL A 161 -7.16 -16.07 16.49
N ALA A 162 -6.55 -17.14 17.01
CA ALA A 162 -7.16 -18.46 17.09
C ALA A 162 -8.38 -18.45 18.03
N ASN A 163 -8.22 -17.77 19.17
CA ASN A 163 -9.16 -17.72 20.29
C ASN A 163 -9.64 -16.28 20.55
N GLY A 164 -10.97 -16.11 20.67
CA GLY A 164 -11.60 -14.80 20.89
C GLY A 164 -11.76 -13.97 19.62
N ASN A 165 -11.90 -12.65 19.79
CA ASN A 165 -12.07 -11.70 18.69
C ASN A 165 -10.88 -10.74 18.65
N GLY A 166 -10.49 -10.30 17.46
CA GLY A 166 -9.37 -9.38 17.23
C GLY A 166 -9.53 -8.03 17.96
N ASP A 167 -10.76 -7.54 18.14
CA ASP A 167 -11.06 -6.28 18.84
C ASP A 167 -10.73 -6.33 20.35
N LYS A 168 -10.48 -7.52 20.90
CA LYS A 168 -10.06 -7.70 22.30
C LYS A 168 -8.56 -7.61 22.51
N PHE A 169 -7.79 -7.49 21.44
CA PHE A 169 -6.34 -7.44 21.48
C PHE A 169 -5.83 -6.09 20.97
N ASP A 170 -4.63 -5.73 21.40
CA ASP A 170 -3.96 -4.54 20.89
C ASP A 170 -3.39 -4.86 19.49
N VAL A 171 -3.74 -4.05 18.49
CA VAL A 171 -3.36 -4.27 17.10
C VAL A 171 -1.92 -3.79 16.86
N PRO A 172 -1.01 -4.65 16.34
CA PRO A 172 0.39 -4.30 16.13
C PRO A 172 0.57 -3.26 15.03
N GLU A 173 1.76 -2.67 15.00
CA GLU A 173 2.33 -2.14 13.76
C GLU A 173 2.80 -3.31 12.89
N VAL A 174 2.51 -3.26 11.59
CA VAL A 174 2.84 -4.32 10.66
C VAL A 174 3.83 -3.78 9.64
N SER A 175 4.96 -4.45 9.48
CA SER A 175 5.89 -4.22 8.38
C SER A 175 5.94 -5.45 7.48
N VAL A 176 5.99 -5.22 6.17
CA VAL A 176 5.97 -6.29 5.16
C VAL A 176 7.11 -6.03 4.20
N PHE A 177 8.16 -6.86 4.29
CA PHE A 177 9.38 -6.69 3.48
C PHE A 177 9.32 -7.58 2.25
N THR A 178 9.49 -6.97 1.08
CA THR A 178 9.60 -7.68 -0.20
C THR A 178 11.00 -8.24 -0.42
N ASN A 179 11.19 -9.01 -1.50
CA ASN A 179 12.52 -9.46 -1.96
C ASN A 179 13.36 -8.38 -2.65
N SER A 180 12.78 -7.21 -2.91
CA SER A 180 13.42 -6.12 -3.65
C SER A 180 13.48 -4.84 -2.83
N GLY A 181 14.53 -4.06 -3.08
CA GLY A 181 14.68 -2.73 -2.53
C GLY A 181 13.73 -1.68 -3.10
N TRP A 182 13.60 -0.55 -2.40
CA TRP A 182 13.10 0.67 -3.01
C TRP A 182 14.10 1.17 -4.05
N LYS A 183 13.59 1.53 -5.23
CA LYS A 183 14.28 2.39 -6.19
C LYS A 183 13.80 3.82 -5.99
N SER A 184 14.64 4.80 -6.26
CA SER A 184 14.25 6.22 -6.12
C SER A 184 14.45 6.98 -7.41
N MET A 185 13.58 7.96 -7.66
CA MET A 185 13.79 8.94 -8.72
C MET A 185 13.36 10.33 -8.26
N ASN A 186 13.97 11.36 -8.84
CA ASN A 186 13.50 12.73 -8.69
C ASN A 186 12.49 13.00 -9.82
N VAL A 187 11.34 13.56 -9.46
CA VAL A 187 10.25 13.87 -10.37
C VAL A 187 10.00 15.37 -10.33
N GLU A 188 9.90 15.98 -11.50
CA GLU A 188 9.45 17.36 -11.67
C GLU A 188 8.21 17.37 -12.56
N ILE A 189 7.17 18.06 -12.10
CA ILE A 189 5.91 18.25 -12.82
C ILE A 189 5.73 19.75 -13.02
N GLU A 190 5.66 20.15 -14.29
CA GLU A 190 5.53 21.55 -14.70
C GLU A 190 4.23 21.79 -15.44
N TRP A 191 3.67 23.00 -15.25
CA TRP A 191 2.44 23.45 -15.90
C TRP A 191 2.50 24.93 -16.27
N GLY A 192 1.56 25.38 -17.11
CA GLY A 192 1.49 26.76 -17.56
C GLY A 192 2.57 27.15 -18.57
N PHE A 193 3.10 26.18 -19.33
CA PHE A 193 4.22 26.39 -20.27
C PHE A 193 3.80 27.09 -21.58
N ASP A 194 2.51 27.08 -21.92
CA ASP A 194 1.95 27.75 -23.11
C ASP A 194 0.85 28.77 -22.77
N ALA A 195 0.42 29.54 -23.77
CA ALA A 195 -0.57 30.59 -23.58
C ALA A 195 -1.96 30.07 -23.15
N GLU A 196 -2.33 28.85 -23.56
CA GLU A 196 -3.63 28.25 -23.27
C GLU A 196 -3.69 27.60 -21.88
N SER A 197 -2.56 27.18 -21.35
CA SER A 197 -2.38 26.59 -20.01
C SER A 197 -2.14 27.66 -18.94
N LYS A 198 -1.69 28.86 -19.33
CA LYS A 198 -1.44 29.97 -18.41
C LYS A 198 -2.72 30.39 -17.65
N GLY A 199 -2.57 30.71 -16.37
CA GLY A 199 -3.66 31.28 -15.57
C GLY A 199 -4.68 30.28 -15.03
N LYS A 200 -4.58 28.99 -15.38
CA LYS A 200 -5.46 27.94 -14.86
C LYS A 200 -5.12 27.57 -13.41
N ASP A 201 -6.06 26.91 -12.75
CA ASP A 201 -5.86 26.30 -11.43
C ASP A 201 -5.16 24.94 -11.60
N TYR A 202 -4.00 24.81 -10.97
CA TYR A 202 -3.19 23.60 -10.96
C TYR A 202 -3.02 23.02 -9.55
N SER A 203 -3.90 23.39 -8.62
CA SER A 203 -3.93 22.79 -7.28
C SER A 203 -4.17 21.29 -7.35
N GLY A 204 -3.49 20.52 -6.51
CA GLY A 204 -3.56 19.06 -6.57
C GLY A 204 -2.96 18.35 -5.37
N ASN A 205 -2.98 17.02 -5.47
CA ASN A 205 -2.35 16.11 -4.53
C ASN A 205 -1.76 14.90 -5.26
N ILE A 206 -0.78 14.24 -4.64
CA ILE A 206 -0.21 12.97 -5.10
C ILE A 206 -0.67 11.85 -4.17
N GLU A 207 -1.16 10.78 -4.77
CA GLU A 207 -1.40 9.51 -4.09
C GLU A 207 -0.52 8.45 -4.74
N THR A 208 0.16 7.65 -3.93
CA THR A 208 1.03 6.58 -4.42
C THR A 208 0.50 5.21 -4.05
N TYR A 209 0.44 4.34 -5.05
CA TYR A 209 0.29 2.91 -4.89
C TYR A 209 1.66 2.29 -5.12
N ASP A 210 2.11 1.44 -4.20
CA ASP A 210 3.44 0.82 -4.24
C ASP A 210 4.61 1.79 -4.39
N GLY A 211 4.43 2.99 -3.83
CA GLY A 211 5.44 4.03 -3.80
C GLY A 211 5.34 4.91 -2.56
N LYS A 212 6.38 5.71 -2.33
CA LYS A 212 6.45 6.72 -1.26
C LYS A 212 6.93 8.03 -1.87
N VAL A 213 6.17 9.10 -1.61
CA VAL A 213 6.59 10.46 -1.94
C VAL A 213 7.29 11.08 -0.74
N SER A 214 8.39 11.78 -1.00
CA SER A 214 9.07 12.59 0.01
C SER A 214 9.64 13.86 -0.60
N GLY A 215 9.85 14.87 0.25
CA GLY A 215 10.52 16.10 -0.17
C GLY A 215 9.73 16.94 -1.19
N LEU A 216 8.39 16.89 -1.18
CA LEU A 216 7.56 17.72 -2.03
C LEU A 216 7.86 19.21 -1.81
N LYS A 217 8.23 19.90 -2.87
CA LYS A 217 8.58 21.33 -2.89
C LYS A 217 7.99 21.99 -4.13
N SER A 218 7.69 23.28 -4.04
CA SER A 218 7.41 24.07 -5.23
C SER A 218 8.69 24.36 -6.01
N ILE A 219 8.57 24.47 -7.32
CA ILE A 219 9.62 24.99 -8.21
C ILE A 219 9.56 26.52 -8.20
N ASP A 220 8.35 27.09 -8.10
CA ASP A 220 8.10 28.53 -8.15
C ASP A 220 7.50 29.11 -6.84
N PRO A 221 7.54 30.44 -6.65
CA PRO A 221 6.95 31.09 -5.47
C PRO A 221 5.42 31.13 -5.43
N GLY A 222 4.74 31.01 -6.58
CA GLY A 222 3.29 31.05 -6.72
C GLY A 222 2.61 29.75 -6.30
N THR A 223 3.32 28.63 -6.39
CA THR A 223 2.87 27.34 -5.89
C THR A 223 3.16 27.20 -4.38
N LYS A 224 2.12 26.87 -3.59
CA LYS A 224 2.23 26.69 -2.13
C LYS A 224 1.97 25.24 -1.73
N ILE A 225 2.91 24.62 -1.05
CA ILE A 225 2.75 23.28 -0.48
C ILE A 225 1.83 23.35 0.74
N LYS A 226 0.73 22.58 0.75
CA LYS A 226 -0.24 22.52 1.86
C LYS A 226 0.10 21.42 2.87
N LYS A 227 0.48 20.25 2.35
CA LYS A 227 0.87 19.06 3.13
C LYS A 227 2.00 18.34 2.40
N SER A 228 2.49 17.25 2.98
CA SER A 228 3.53 16.40 2.38
C SER A 228 3.20 15.87 0.99
N ASP A 229 1.93 15.88 0.60
CA ASP A 229 1.38 15.27 -0.61
C ASP A 229 0.50 16.21 -1.45
N SER A 230 0.35 17.50 -1.09
CA SER A 230 -0.61 18.39 -1.75
C SER A 230 -0.16 19.85 -1.82
N TRP A 231 -0.64 20.55 -2.84
CA TRP A 231 -0.27 21.93 -3.14
C TRP A 231 -1.45 22.76 -3.64
N PHE A 232 -1.21 24.06 -3.70
CA PHE A 232 -2.08 25.08 -4.27
C PHE A 232 -1.31 25.83 -5.34
N SER A 233 -1.90 26.06 -6.51
CA SER A 233 -1.26 26.86 -7.57
C SER A 233 -2.35 27.58 -8.36
N LEU A 234 -2.59 28.85 -8.00
CA LEU A 234 -3.49 29.73 -8.74
C LEU A 234 -2.68 30.66 -9.63
N ALA A 235 -3.14 30.84 -10.86
CA ALA A 235 -2.55 31.78 -11.81
C ALA A 235 -1.05 31.57 -12.01
N ALA A 236 -0.67 30.35 -12.41
CA ALA A 236 0.71 29.95 -12.68
C ALA A 236 1.49 31.03 -13.44
N ALA A 237 2.65 31.41 -12.89
CA ALA A 237 3.62 32.26 -13.57
C ALA A 237 4.26 31.47 -14.73
N LYS A 238 5.15 32.12 -15.51
CA LYS A 238 5.97 31.38 -16.47
C LYS A 238 6.81 30.37 -15.67
N GLU A 239 6.64 29.07 -15.94
CA GLU A 239 7.33 27.95 -15.28
C GLU A 239 6.92 27.71 -13.81
N SER A 240 5.65 27.33 -13.59
CA SER A 240 5.19 26.84 -12.29
C SER A 240 5.22 25.32 -12.21
N GLY A 241 5.46 24.79 -11.01
CA GLY A 241 5.53 23.34 -10.84
C GLY A 241 5.90 22.87 -9.45
N ILE A 242 6.03 21.56 -9.33
CA ILE A 242 6.47 20.86 -8.12
C ILE A 242 7.60 19.90 -8.44
N LYS A 243 8.42 19.65 -7.42
CA LYS A 243 9.42 18.59 -7.44
C LYS A 243 9.38 17.76 -6.18
N PHE A 244 9.65 16.47 -6.31
CA PHE A 244 9.65 15.53 -5.21
C PHE A 244 10.52 14.30 -5.51
N ARG A 245 10.82 13.52 -4.47
CA ARG A 245 11.42 12.20 -4.60
C ARG A 245 10.32 11.15 -4.56
N LEU A 246 10.31 10.26 -5.54
CA LEU A 246 9.46 9.08 -5.59
C LEU A 246 10.31 7.83 -5.34
N ASP A 247 10.04 7.15 -4.23
CA ASP A 247 10.52 5.79 -4.00
C ASP A 247 9.47 4.81 -4.53
N TYR A 248 9.86 3.84 -5.35
CA TYR A 248 8.97 2.88 -5.98
C TYR A 248 9.57 1.47 -5.98
N ILE A 249 8.72 0.46 -6.10
CA ILE A 249 9.10 -0.93 -6.31
C ILE A 249 8.67 -1.34 -7.71
N GLY A 250 9.45 -2.20 -8.34
CA GLY A 250 9.13 -2.77 -9.64
C GLY A 250 10.33 -2.78 -10.57
N VAL A 251 10.25 -3.64 -11.57
CA VAL A 251 11.13 -3.63 -12.73
C VAL A 251 10.32 -3.03 -13.87
N SER A 252 10.83 -2.02 -14.57
CA SER A 252 10.24 -1.60 -15.86
C SER A 252 10.56 -2.65 -16.93
N ASN A 253 10.29 -3.92 -16.64
CA ASN A 253 10.42 -4.96 -17.64
C ASN A 253 9.18 -4.87 -18.51
N LYS A 254 9.38 -4.96 -19.84
CA LYS A 254 8.32 -4.99 -20.84
C LYS A 254 7.12 -5.75 -20.29
N ARG A 255 5.95 -5.11 -20.26
CA ARG A 255 4.68 -5.78 -19.95
C ARG A 255 4.69 -7.12 -20.67
N GLU A 256 4.50 -8.23 -19.95
CA GLU A 256 4.10 -9.46 -20.61
C GLU A 256 2.90 -9.10 -21.47
N ILE A 257 3.02 -9.31 -22.78
CA ILE A 257 1.95 -9.05 -23.72
C ILE A 257 0.80 -9.93 -23.28
N GLN A 258 -0.23 -9.30 -22.70
CA GLN A 258 -1.47 -9.99 -22.40
C GLN A 258 -2.01 -10.48 -23.75
N PRO A 259 -2.35 -11.77 -23.89
CA PRO A 259 -2.69 -12.39 -25.17
C PRO A 259 -4.01 -11.89 -25.79
N TYR A 260 -4.56 -10.80 -25.27
CA TYR A 260 -5.81 -10.18 -25.73
C TYR A 260 -5.57 -9.03 -26.71
N ILE A 261 -4.31 -8.75 -27.07
CA ILE A 261 -3.96 -7.82 -28.14
C ILE A 261 -3.32 -8.63 -29.26
N THR A 262 -4.13 -9.01 -30.25
CA THR A 262 -3.68 -9.37 -31.60
C THR A 262 -3.44 -8.11 -32.41
#